data_AF-A0A6J2JIF7-F1
#
_entry.id   AF-A0A6J2JIF7-F1
#
_cell.length_a   1.000
_cell.length_b   1.000
_cell.length_c   1.000
_cell.angle_alpha   90.00
_cell.angle_beta   90.00
_cell.angle_gamma   90.00
#
_symmetry.space_group_name_H-M   'P 1'
#
loop_
_entity.id
_entity.type
_entity.pdbx_description
1 polymer ?
#
loop_
_entity_poly.entity_id
_entity_poly.type
_entity_poly.pdbx_seq_one_letter_code
_entity_poly.pdbx_strand_id
1 'polypeptide(L)'
;MKVLWGIAFFSSFASKSIEATALINKCGTNEVYKPCQFYEEYTCWTSSSKMERTRTLSKKFKHCVDGCYCDKGLVRSYSKGPCIEAGKCRDKKIEKILDNLPIYKKRIE
;
A
#
# COMPACT_ATOMS: atom_id res chain seq x y z
N MET A 1 53.86 -19.77 -35.86
CA MET A 1 54.65 -18.71 -35.21
C MET A 1 53.71 -17.58 -34.81
N LYS A 2 53.93 -17.04 -33.61
CA LYS A 2 53.08 -16.11 -32.87
C LYS A 2 53.00 -14.74 -33.56
N VAL A 3 51.81 -14.15 -33.61
CA VAL A 3 51.63 -12.71 -33.35
C VAL A 3 50.40 -12.58 -32.45
N LEU A 4 50.60 -11.84 -31.38
CA LEU A 4 49.81 -11.72 -30.17
C LEU A 4 49.52 -10.21 -30.02
N TRP A 5 48.42 -9.87 -29.34
CA TRP A 5 47.92 -8.52 -28.99
C TRP A 5 47.14 -7.84 -30.12
N GLY A 6 46.00 -7.21 -29.93
CA GLY A 6 45.20 -6.77 -28.79
C GLY A 6 44.06 -5.97 -29.44
N ILE A 7 42.85 -5.94 -28.90
CA ILE A 7 42.40 -4.91 -27.96
C ILE A 7 41.11 -5.47 -27.34
N ALA A 8 41.12 -5.56 -26.02
CA ALA A 8 39.90 -5.68 -25.25
C ALA A 8 39.10 -4.38 -25.42
N PHE A 9 37.97 -4.42 -26.14
CA PHE A 9 36.90 -3.45 -25.92
C PHE A 9 35.93 -4.04 -24.91
N PHE A 10 36.29 -3.87 -23.64
CA PHE A 10 35.29 -3.70 -22.61
C PHE A 10 34.48 -2.44 -22.98
N SER A 11 33.23 -2.63 -23.40
CA SER A 11 32.20 -1.67 -23.02
C SER A 11 31.08 -2.45 -22.36
N SER A 12 31.20 -2.52 -21.05
CA SER A 12 30.14 -2.83 -20.12
C SER A 12 28.82 -2.18 -20.55
N PHE A 13 27.93 -2.97 -21.15
CA PHE A 13 26.49 -2.71 -21.15
C PHE A 13 25.80 -3.72 -20.23
N ALA A 14 26.43 -4.03 -19.10
CA ALA A 14 25.76 -4.66 -17.99
C ALA A 14 25.25 -3.57 -17.05
N SER A 15 23.93 -3.54 -16.89
CA SER A 15 23.24 -3.07 -15.68
C SER A 15 23.03 -1.56 -15.52
N LYS A 16 21.94 -1.03 -16.09
CA LYS A 16 21.31 0.21 -15.62
C LYS A 16 19.81 0.09 -15.37
N SER A 17 19.35 -1.10 -14.99
CA SER A 17 17.94 -1.40 -14.71
C SER A 17 17.69 -2.04 -13.34
N ILE A 18 18.71 -2.17 -12.50
CA ILE A 18 18.60 -2.91 -11.22
C ILE A 18 18.08 -2.04 -10.05
N GLU A 19 18.14 -0.71 -10.16
CA GLU A 19 17.69 0.18 -9.06
C GLU A 19 16.17 0.24 -8.86
N ALA A 20 15.37 -0.03 -9.90
CA ALA A 20 13.91 0.00 -9.77
C ALA A 20 13.37 -1.21 -8.98
N THR A 21 14.02 -2.37 -9.09
CA THR A 21 13.53 -3.63 -8.51
C THR A 21 13.84 -3.76 -7.01
N ALA A 22 14.92 -3.14 -6.53
CA ALA A 22 15.33 -3.22 -5.12
C ALA A 22 14.40 -2.42 -4.17
N LEU A 23 13.68 -1.42 -4.69
CA LEU A 23 12.76 -0.60 -3.90
C LEU A 23 11.39 -1.27 -3.69
N ILE A 24 10.98 -2.13 -4.63
CA ILE A 24 9.70 -2.87 -4.61
C ILE A 24 9.66 -3.85 -3.42
N ASN A 25 10.82 -4.31 -2.95
CA ASN A 25 10.93 -5.29 -1.87
C ASN A 25 10.97 -4.70 -0.44
N LYS A 26 10.76 -3.39 -0.26
CA LYS A 26 10.73 -2.76 1.08
C LYS A 26 9.35 -2.70 1.72
N CYS A 27 8.29 -2.71 0.91
CA CYS A 27 6.93 -2.49 1.40
C CYS A 27 6.18 -3.79 1.63
N GLY A 28 5.18 -3.75 2.50
CA GLY A 28 4.33 -4.89 2.80
C GLY A 28 3.46 -5.30 1.61
N THR A 29 2.68 -6.36 1.79
CA THR A 29 1.70 -6.76 0.79
C THR A 29 0.70 -5.63 0.53
N ASN A 30 0.38 -5.40 -0.74
CA ASN A 30 -0.54 -4.36 -1.20
C ASN A 30 -0.12 -2.92 -0.85
N GLU A 31 1.18 -2.72 -0.66
CA GLU A 31 1.78 -1.41 -0.46
C GLU A 31 2.73 -1.08 -1.62
N VAL A 32 2.83 0.21 -1.94
CA VAL A 32 3.71 0.75 -2.96
C VAL A 32 4.60 1.80 -2.29
N TYR A 33 5.91 1.67 -2.49
CA TYR A 33 6.84 2.70 -2.04
C TYR A 33 6.62 3.97 -2.87
N LYS A 34 6.39 5.09 -2.18
CA LYS A 34 6.35 6.41 -2.80
C LYS A 34 7.53 7.22 -2.28
N PRO A 35 8.40 7.74 -3.15
CA PRO A 35 9.52 8.59 -2.74
C PRO A 35 9.05 9.95 -2.24
N CYS A 36 7.81 10.33 -2.56
CA CYS A 36 7.25 11.59 -2.12
C CYS A 36 5.73 11.55 -2.00
N GLN A 37 5.23 11.83 -0.81
CA GLN A 37 3.81 11.98 -0.52
C GLN A 37 3.58 13.20 0.39
N PHE A 38 2.56 13.99 0.08
CA PHE A 38 2.20 15.21 0.82
C PHE A 38 0.99 15.04 1.72
N TYR A 39 0.37 13.87 1.73
CA TYR A 39 -0.89 13.62 2.42
C TYR A 39 -0.82 12.32 3.21
N GLU A 40 -1.31 12.38 4.44
CA GLU A 40 -1.48 11.21 5.29
C GLU A 40 -2.57 10.29 4.72
N GLU A 41 -2.34 8.98 4.78
CA GLU A 41 -3.35 8.03 4.38
C GLU A 41 -4.51 8.07 5.36
N TYR A 42 -5.72 8.09 4.82
CA TYR A 42 -6.89 7.83 5.64
C TYR A 42 -6.83 6.38 6.15
N THR A 43 -7.10 6.21 7.45
CA THR A 43 -7.29 4.90 8.06
C THR A 43 -8.78 4.58 8.19
N CYS A 44 -9.16 3.35 7.90
CA CYS A 44 -10.54 2.93 8.00
C CYS A 44 -11.09 3.00 9.43
N TRP A 45 -10.33 2.49 10.39
CA TRP A 45 -10.70 2.36 11.79
C TRP A 45 -9.68 3.01 12.72
N THR A 46 -10.15 3.43 13.89
CA THR A 46 -9.31 4.06 14.92
C THR A 46 -8.30 3.08 15.52
N SER A 47 -8.71 1.82 15.70
CA SER A 47 -7.86 0.73 16.17
C SER A 47 -8.37 -0.61 15.65
N SER A 48 -7.52 -1.65 15.75
CA SER A 48 -7.89 -3.04 15.46
C SER A 48 -9.02 -3.57 16.36
N SER A 49 -9.13 -3.07 17.59
CA SER A 49 -10.08 -3.57 18.61
C SER A 49 -11.46 -2.93 18.55
N LYS A 50 -11.53 -1.62 18.27
CA LYS A 50 -12.78 -0.88 18.30
C LYS A 50 -13.50 -0.91 16.95
N MET A 51 -12.75 -1.10 15.85
CA MET A 51 -13.26 -1.10 14.47
C MET A 51 -14.33 -0.02 14.21
N GLU A 52 -14.16 1.13 14.86
CA GLU A 52 -15.02 2.29 14.72
C GLU A 52 -14.53 3.08 13.53
N ARG A 53 -15.43 3.40 12.60
CA ARG A 53 -15.03 4.04 11.34
C ARG A 53 -14.47 5.42 11.63
N THR A 54 -13.24 5.66 11.20
CA THR A 54 -12.64 6.99 11.32
C THR A 54 -13.26 7.89 10.24
N ARG A 55 -13.63 9.13 10.56
CA ARG A 55 -14.07 10.13 9.56
C ARG A 55 -13.03 11.24 9.36
N THR A 56 -11.77 10.98 9.69
CA THR A 56 -10.74 12.00 9.62
C THR A 56 -10.45 12.38 8.18
N LEU A 57 -10.39 13.68 7.93
CA LEU A 57 -9.89 14.24 6.70
C LEU A 57 -8.39 13.92 6.60
N SER A 58 -7.93 13.60 5.39
CA SER A 58 -6.50 13.40 5.13
C SER A 58 -5.73 14.67 5.49
N LYS A 59 -4.72 14.53 6.35
CA LYS A 59 -3.88 15.64 6.78
C LYS A 59 -2.76 15.87 5.78
N LYS A 60 -2.50 17.13 5.43
CA LYS A 60 -1.36 17.50 4.60
C LYS A 60 -0.07 17.54 5.45
N PHE A 61 0.99 16.91 4.97
CA PHE A 61 2.32 17.03 5.55
C PHE A 61 2.94 18.38 5.23
N LYS A 62 3.79 18.90 6.14
CA LYS A 62 4.52 20.17 5.92
C LYS A 62 5.56 20.06 4.81
N HIS A 63 6.12 18.87 4.64
CA HIS A 63 7.12 18.54 3.63
C HIS A 63 6.74 17.21 2.97
N CYS A 64 7.38 16.94 1.85
CA CYS A 64 7.33 15.63 1.22
C CYS A 64 7.87 14.56 2.18
N VAL A 65 7.10 13.48 2.37
CA VAL A 65 7.51 12.32 3.18
C VAL A 65 7.57 11.11 2.26
N ASP A 66 8.66 10.35 2.31
CA ASP A 66 8.80 9.08 1.61
C ASP A 66 8.31 7.92 2.49
N GLY A 67 7.85 6.84 1.88
CA GLY A 67 7.36 5.69 2.64
C GLY A 67 6.52 4.70 1.85
N CYS A 68 5.97 3.72 2.55
CA CYS A 68 5.06 2.72 2.01
C CYS A 68 3.60 3.14 2.20
N TYR A 69 2.86 3.16 1.10
CA TYR A 69 1.48 3.60 1.05
C TYR A 69 0.62 2.50 0.43
N CYS A 70 -0.64 2.39 0.83
CA CYS A 70 -1.58 1.45 0.23
C CYS A 70 -1.70 1.69 -1.28
N ASP A 71 -1.76 0.59 -2.03
CA ASP A 71 -1.98 0.64 -3.46
C ASP A 71 -3.36 1.26 -3.79
N LYS A 72 -3.53 1.70 -5.03
CA LYS A 72 -4.74 2.38 -5.49
C LYS A 72 -5.99 1.52 -5.24
N GLY A 73 -7.02 2.14 -4.65
CA GLY A 73 -8.29 1.47 -4.31
C GLY A 73 -8.28 0.76 -2.95
N LEU A 74 -7.12 0.69 -2.29
CA LEU A 74 -6.98 0.17 -0.94
C LEU A 74 -6.85 1.29 0.07
N VAL A 75 -7.24 0.97 1.30
CA VAL A 75 -7.26 1.86 2.45
C VAL A 75 -6.61 1.14 3.62
N ARG A 76 -5.81 1.86 4.40
CA ARG A 76 -5.17 1.28 5.57
C ARG A 76 -6.21 1.00 6.64
N SER A 77 -6.27 -0.23 7.15
CA SER A 77 -7.30 -0.64 8.13
C SER A 77 -7.25 0.20 9.42
N TYR A 78 -6.09 0.36 10.03
CA TYR A 78 -5.82 1.23 11.18
C TYR A 78 -4.35 1.66 11.14
N SER A 79 -3.89 2.55 12.01
CA SER A 79 -2.48 2.98 11.98
C SER A 79 -1.52 1.77 12.04
N LYS A 80 -0.63 1.65 11.05
CA LYS A 80 0.29 0.50 10.84
C LYS A 80 -0.39 -0.86 10.56
N GLY A 81 -1.69 -0.88 10.31
CA GLY A 81 -2.42 -2.08 9.91
C GLY A 81 -2.26 -2.39 8.40
N PRO A 82 -2.80 -3.53 7.96
CA PRO A 82 -2.79 -3.93 6.56
C PRO A 82 -3.68 -3.02 5.69
N CYS A 83 -3.36 -2.98 4.39
CA CYS A 83 -4.18 -2.36 3.35
C CYS A 83 -5.33 -3.30 2.96
N ILE A 84 -6.55 -2.76 3.00
CA ILE A 84 -7.79 -3.48 2.69
C ILE A 84 -8.59 -2.73 1.63
N GLU A 85 -9.50 -3.41 0.95
CA GLU A 85 -10.41 -2.74 0.01
C GLU A 85 -11.27 -1.69 0.73
N ALA A 86 -11.41 -0.51 0.12
CA ALA A 86 -12.23 0.57 0.67
C ALA A 86 -13.68 0.14 0.96
N GLY A 87 -14.25 -0.81 0.21
CA GLY A 87 -15.59 -1.35 0.42
C GLY A 87 -15.75 -2.19 1.69
N LYS A 88 -14.66 -2.79 2.18
CA LYS A 88 -14.59 -3.51 3.47
C LYS A 88 -14.46 -2.57 4.65
N CYS A 89 -14.21 -1.29 4.38
CA CYS A 89 -14.25 -0.27 5.40
C CYS A 89 -15.69 0.05 5.77
N ARG A 90 -16.26 -0.67 6.73
CA ARG A 90 -17.60 -0.41 7.27
C ARG A 90 -17.53 -0.33 8.78
N ASP A 91 -18.51 0.36 9.35
CA ASP A 91 -18.67 0.39 10.79
C ASP A 91 -19.21 -0.97 11.26
N LYS A 92 -18.48 -1.66 12.14
CA LYS A 92 -18.88 -2.99 12.63
C LYS A 92 -20.19 -2.97 13.38
N LYS A 93 -20.56 -1.84 14.03
CA LYS A 93 -21.87 -1.69 14.65
C LYS A 93 -22.96 -1.69 13.60
N ILE A 94 -22.75 -1.00 12.48
CA ILE A 94 -23.69 -1.01 11.36
C ILE A 94 -23.74 -2.38 10.69
N GLU A 95 -22.60 -3.06 10.47
CA GLU A 95 -22.60 -4.41 9.92
C GLU A 95 -23.44 -5.37 10.77
N LYS A 96 -23.28 -5.37 12.09
CA LYS A 96 -24.11 -6.17 12.99
C LYS A 96 -25.60 -5.84 12.86
N ILE A 97 -25.96 -4.57 12.70
CA ILE A 97 -27.36 -4.19 12.49
C ILE A 97 -27.86 -4.72 11.16
N LEU A 98 -27.08 -4.56 10.08
CA LEU A 98 -27.43 -5.03 8.74
C LEU A 98 -27.62 -6.55 8.70
N ASP A 99 -26.75 -7.31 9.36
CA ASP A 99 -26.84 -8.77 9.43
C ASP A 99 -28.13 -9.26 10.13
N ASN A 100 -28.67 -8.45 11.05
CA ASN A 100 -29.92 -8.75 11.73
C ASN A 100 -31.17 -8.31 10.94
N LEU A 101 -31.03 -7.57 9.83
CA LEU A 101 -32.18 -7.18 9.03
C LEU A 101 -32.66 -8.37 8.16
N PRO A 102 -33.98 -8.66 8.15
CA PRO A 102 -34.54 -9.81 7.42
C PRO A 102 -34.30 -9.76 5.91
N ILE A 103 -34.12 -8.55 5.36
CA ILE A 103 -33.81 -8.32 3.94
C ILE A 103 -32.39 -8.77 3.60
N TYR A 104 -31.44 -8.63 4.53
CA TYR A 104 -30.03 -8.99 4.30
C TYR A 104 -29.72 -10.43 4.69
N LYS A 105 -30.37 -10.96 5.73
CA LYS A 105 -30.29 -12.37 6.14
C LYS A 105 -30.55 -13.33 4.97
N LYS A 106 -31.50 -12.99 4.10
CA LYS A 106 -31.90 -13.79 2.92
C LYS A 106 -30.88 -13.80 1.75
N ARG A 107 -29.78 -13.04 1.84
CA ARG A 107 -28.70 -13.01 0.83
C ARG A 107 -27.54 -13.96 1.19
N ILE A 108 -27.48 -14.41 2.43
CA ILE A 108 -26.37 -15.20 2.98
C ILE A 108 -26.75 -16.69 3.14
N GLU A 109 -28.05 -17.00 3.22
CA GLU A 109 -28.63 -18.35 3.07
C GLU A 109 -28.92 -18.65 1.59
#